data_AF-A0A8H7ZL50-F1
#
_entry.id   AF-A0A8H7ZL50-F1
#
_cell.length_a   1.000
_cell.length_b   1.000
_cell.length_c   1.000
_cell.angle_alpha   90.00
_cell.angle_beta   90.00
_cell.angle_gamma   90.00
#
_symmetry.space_group_name_H-M   'P 1'
#
loop_
_entity.id
_entity.type
_entity.pdbx_description
1 polymer ?
#
loop_
_entity_poly.entity_id
_entity_poly.type
_entity_poly.pdbx_seq_one_letter_code
_entity_poly.pdbx_strand_id
1 'polypeptide(L)'
;MSESNHNDKEHDNIDSSSFASILAGVKRMRDEYGGNSENDVTIQRKSSPQQASSPTASSSTNPTTADITTARKVLETQRATLEKPTAKPVSPAAQQPKSSTAPPSRSTSSNNQVRPGRIQQQPRSGGLSDILVHKSQEKNPLLSESMMKTTPWVFDASILSDYYISPTFQILFLSLKYHKLRPEYIWTRLKRLNKGSSIVENRKDNNLRVLLVVVDIDSHQEVLRKLSDFCIKHDLSLVLAWSFEEAGNYIAFGKHLDNAPHQAKQSIRGFKGSDYNSNVVEAFTGIKSVNKTDVSNLLANYKSVKEMVLQCSKQDNEMLGNIPGMGAVKRRNLKQVFSEPFILNKAPKE
;
A
#
# COMPACT_ATOMS: atom_id res chain seq x y z
N MET A 1 81.65 0.79 -4.51
CA MET A 1 81.17 2.00 -5.18
C MET A 1 80.57 1.59 -6.50
N SER A 2 79.24 1.48 -6.57
CA SER A 2 78.43 1.24 -7.77
C SER A 2 76.96 1.15 -7.34
N GLU A 3 76.03 1.62 -8.16
CA GLU A 3 74.60 1.75 -7.80
C GLU A 3 73.77 0.48 -8.02
N SER A 4 72.55 0.47 -7.46
CA SER A 4 71.37 -0.10 -8.13
C SER A 4 70.08 0.53 -7.58
N ASN A 5 69.14 0.81 -8.47
CA ASN A 5 67.97 1.68 -8.22
C ASN A 5 66.97 1.09 -7.21
N HIS A 6 66.36 1.96 -6.40
CA HIS A 6 65.01 1.75 -5.88
C HIS A 6 64.00 2.31 -6.89
N ASN A 7 62.90 1.60 -7.12
CA ASN A 7 61.84 2.06 -8.03
C ASN A 7 60.51 1.42 -7.57
N ASP A 8 59.87 2.05 -6.60
CA ASP A 8 58.68 1.51 -5.95
C ASP A 8 57.49 1.40 -6.89
N LYS A 9 56.77 0.28 -6.77
CA LYS A 9 55.45 0.09 -7.40
C LYS A 9 54.38 0.20 -6.32
N GLU A 10 53.73 1.35 -6.24
CA GLU A 10 52.48 1.45 -5.48
C GLU A 10 51.42 0.57 -6.16
N HIS A 11 50.89 -0.40 -5.40
CA HIS A 11 49.76 -1.22 -5.80
C HIS A 11 48.46 -0.48 -5.46
N ASP A 12 47.95 0.30 -6.42
CA ASP A 12 46.74 1.08 -6.26
C ASP A 12 45.52 0.15 -6.11
N ASN A 13 45.05 -0.02 -4.87
CA ASN A 13 43.99 -0.97 -4.50
C ASN A 13 42.61 -0.36 -4.79
N ILE A 14 42.24 -0.30 -6.08
CA ILE A 14 41.01 0.34 -6.54
C ILE A 14 39.78 -0.47 -6.11
N ASP A 15 39.07 0.04 -5.11
CA ASP A 15 37.81 -0.53 -4.64
C ASP A 15 36.74 -0.53 -5.76
N SER A 16 36.25 -1.72 -6.08
CA SER A 16 35.23 -1.97 -7.10
C SER A 16 33.88 -1.27 -6.83
N SER A 17 33.61 -0.89 -5.58
CA SER A 17 32.41 -0.16 -5.17
C SER A 17 32.50 1.36 -5.36
N SER A 18 33.69 1.89 -5.64
CA SER A 18 33.91 3.33 -5.74
C SER A 18 33.20 3.96 -6.95
N PHE A 19 32.56 5.12 -6.73
CA PHE A 19 31.81 5.85 -7.75
C PHE A 19 32.65 6.25 -8.98
N ALA A 20 33.97 6.46 -8.78
CA ALA A 20 34.92 6.72 -9.85
C ALA A 20 35.14 5.49 -10.75
N SER A 21 35.24 4.29 -10.17
CA SER A 21 35.35 3.01 -10.87
C SER A 21 34.12 2.76 -11.76
N ILE A 22 32.93 3.05 -11.22
CA ILE A 22 31.64 2.94 -11.94
C ILE A 22 31.59 3.93 -13.13
N LEU A 23 31.95 5.20 -12.91
CA LEU A 23 32.01 6.20 -13.98
C LEU A 23 33.01 5.84 -15.09
N ALA A 24 34.17 5.29 -14.74
CA ALA A 24 35.15 4.81 -15.72
C ALA A 24 34.63 3.60 -16.52
N GLY A 25 33.94 2.65 -15.89
CA GLY A 25 33.33 1.50 -16.56
C GLY A 25 32.21 1.90 -17.53
N VAL A 26 31.31 2.78 -17.10
CA VAL A 26 30.22 3.31 -17.95
C VAL A 26 30.78 4.10 -19.14
N LYS A 27 31.90 4.81 -18.97
CA LYS A 27 32.57 5.48 -20.10
C LYS A 27 33.08 4.48 -21.13
N ARG A 28 33.79 3.42 -20.72
CA ARG A 28 34.31 2.38 -21.65
C ARG A 28 33.19 1.75 -22.49
N MET A 29 32.07 1.35 -21.87
CA MET A 29 30.92 0.81 -22.62
C MET A 29 30.37 1.77 -23.67
N ARG A 30 30.43 3.08 -23.42
CA ARG A 30 29.98 4.09 -24.38
C ARG A 30 30.95 4.27 -25.54
N ASP A 31 32.24 4.16 -25.27
CA ASP A 31 33.31 4.29 -26.26
C ASP A 31 33.40 3.01 -27.14
N GLU A 32 33.12 1.81 -26.59
CA GLU A 32 33.07 0.53 -27.33
C GLU A 32 31.87 0.40 -28.29
N TYR A 33 30.72 1.00 -27.97
CA TYR A 33 29.48 0.89 -28.75
C TYR A 33 29.12 2.16 -29.54
N GLY A 34 30.09 3.07 -29.75
CA GLY A 34 29.84 4.44 -30.20
C GLY A 34 30.76 4.99 -31.30
N GLY A 35 31.08 4.20 -32.34
CA GLY A 35 31.97 4.63 -33.45
C GLY A 35 31.46 4.24 -34.85
N ASN A 36 31.33 5.23 -35.74
CA ASN A 36 30.88 5.06 -37.13
C ASN A 36 31.78 4.15 -37.99
N SER A 37 31.18 3.50 -38.99
CA SER A 37 31.77 3.34 -40.33
C SER A 37 30.67 3.16 -41.38
N GLU A 38 30.59 4.06 -42.34
CA GLU A 38 29.89 3.82 -43.61
C GLU A 38 30.81 3.01 -44.53
N ASN A 39 30.29 1.99 -45.23
CA ASN A 39 30.57 1.70 -46.65
C ASN A 39 29.75 0.49 -47.17
N ASP A 40 29.67 0.36 -48.50
CA ASP A 40 28.78 -0.54 -49.24
C ASP A 40 29.20 -2.03 -49.22
N VAL A 41 28.19 -2.93 -49.09
CA VAL A 41 28.22 -4.28 -49.67
C VAL A 41 26.81 -4.66 -50.17
N THR A 42 26.68 -4.85 -51.48
CA THR A 42 25.47 -5.39 -52.14
C THR A 42 25.31 -6.91 -51.93
N ILE A 43 24.12 -7.36 -51.49
CA ILE A 43 23.67 -8.77 -51.64
C ILE A 43 22.23 -8.85 -52.16
N GLN A 44 22.01 -9.76 -53.11
CA GLN A 44 20.75 -9.98 -53.83
C GLN A 44 19.69 -10.70 -52.98
N ARG A 45 18.40 -10.43 -53.25
CA ARG A 45 17.30 -11.35 -52.92
C ARG A 45 16.45 -11.67 -54.15
N LYS A 46 15.96 -12.92 -54.19
CA LYS A 46 15.30 -13.55 -55.34
C LYS A 46 13.79 -13.31 -55.30
N SER A 47 13.16 -13.16 -56.47
CA SER A 47 11.69 -13.09 -56.66
C SER A 47 11.03 -14.47 -56.40
N SER A 48 9.70 -14.69 -56.39
CA SER A 48 8.51 -14.02 -56.99
C SER A 48 7.22 -14.68 -56.39
N PRO A 49 5.95 -14.37 -56.77
CA PRO A 49 5.34 -13.11 -57.25
C PRO A 49 3.94 -12.74 -56.65
N GLN A 50 3.58 -11.45 -56.73
CA GLN A 50 2.26 -10.78 -56.92
C GLN A 50 0.88 -11.43 -56.61
N GLN A 51 0.01 -10.65 -55.92
CA GLN A 51 -1.22 -9.98 -56.46
C GLN A 51 -1.66 -8.88 -55.45
N ALA A 52 -1.81 -7.60 -55.83
CA ALA A 52 -3.02 -6.89 -56.32
C ALA A 52 -4.19 -6.79 -55.28
N SER A 53 -4.83 -5.64 -54.99
CA SER A 53 -4.68 -4.23 -55.44
C SER A 53 -5.37 -3.24 -54.46
N SER A 54 -5.01 -1.95 -54.47
CA SER A 54 -5.61 -0.88 -53.64
C SER A 54 -6.73 -0.08 -54.34
N PRO A 55 -7.57 0.66 -53.57
CA PRO A 55 -7.43 2.14 -53.46
C PRO A 55 -7.80 2.72 -52.07
N THR A 56 -7.81 4.04 -51.75
CA THR A 56 -6.94 5.21 -52.06
C THR A 56 -7.39 6.43 -51.23
N ALA A 57 -6.45 7.24 -50.71
CA ALA A 57 -6.62 8.57 -50.08
C ALA A 57 -7.37 8.64 -48.71
N SER A 58 -7.26 9.70 -47.88
CA SER A 58 -6.60 11.02 -48.05
C SER A 58 -5.78 11.50 -46.82
N SER A 59 -5.00 12.57 -46.99
CA SER A 59 -3.94 13.06 -46.07
C SER A 59 -4.24 14.37 -45.33
N SER A 60 -3.60 14.60 -44.16
CA SER A 60 -3.24 15.97 -43.71
C SER A 60 -2.14 16.02 -42.61
N THR A 61 -0.90 16.27 -43.03
CA THR A 61 0.10 17.24 -42.47
C THR A 61 0.24 17.50 -40.95
N ASN A 62 1.49 17.36 -40.45
CA ASN A 62 1.98 17.94 -39.18
C ASN A 62 2.71 19.29 -39.40
N PRO A 63 2.70 20.22 -38.42
CA PRO A 63 3.65 21.35 -38.30
C PRO A 63 4.84 21.06 -37.35
N THR A 64 5.75 22.02 -37.18
CA THR A 64 7.14 21.80 -36.74
C THR A 64 7.58 22.59 -35.48
N THR A 65 8.44 21.96 -34.67
CA THR A 65 9.41 22.43 -33.65
C THR A 65 9.41 23.90 -33.15
N ALA A 66 9.38 24.07 -31.82
CA ALA A 66 10.08 25.16 -31.10
C ALA A 66 10.39 24.82 -29.61
N ASP A 67 11.54 25.31 -29.13
CA ASP A 67 11.94 25.68 -27.75
C ASP A 67 11.65 24.78 -26.52
N ILE A 68 12.70 24.08 -26.05
CA ILE A 68 12.83 23.58 -24.66
C ILE A 68 14.19 24.03 -24.05
N THR A 69 14.39 25.33 -23.86
CA THR A 69 15.63 25.87 -23.25
C THR A 69 15.38 27.06 -22.31
N THR A 70 14.68 26.83 -21.18
CA THR A 70 14.54 27.86 -20.12
C THR A 70 14.50 27.29 -18.69
N ALA A 71 14.12 26.02 -18.51
CA ALA A 71 13.86 25.41 -17.20
C ALA A 71 15.09 25.02 -16.35
N ARG A 72 16.27 25.66 -16.54
CA ARG A 72 17.52 25.29 -15.85
C ARG A 72 18.28 26.42 -15.13
N LYS A 73 17.74 27.64 -15.02
CA LYS A 73 18.43 28.80 -14.41
C LYS A 73 17.71 29.47 -13.23
N VAL A 74 16.93 28.70 -12.45
CA VAL A 74 16.09 29.22 -11.34
C VAL A 74 16.31 28.49 -10.01
N LEU A 75 17.00 27.35 -9.98
CA LEU A 75 17.09 26.48 -8.79
C LEU A 75 18.26 26.78 -7.83
N GLU A 76 18.95 27.93 -8.00
CA GLU A 76 20.31 28.15 -7.45
C GLU A 76 20.47 29.48 -6.70
N THR A 77 19.37 30.08 -6.20
CA THR A 77 19.41 31.43 -5.59
C THR A 77 18.56 31.59 -4.31
N GLN A 78 18.23 30.49 -3.63
CA GLN A 78 17.55 30.53 -2.31
C GLN A 78 18.15 29.53 -1.30
N ARG A 79 19.48 29.57 -1.11
CA ARG A 79 20.17 28.76 -0.08
C ARG A 79 21.23 29.55 0.70
N ALA A 80 20.80 30.65 1.30
CA ALA A 80 21.57 31.44 2.26
C ALA A 80 20.66 31.96 3.39
N THR A 81 21.27 32.28 4.53
CA THR A 81 20.65 32.94 5.70
C THR A 81 19.61 32.11 6.48
N LEU A 82 20.10 31.33 7.45
CA LEU A 82 19.34 30.92 8.66
C LEU A 82 20.33 30.77 9.82
N GLU A 83 20.18 31.62 10.85
CA GLU A 83 21.11 31.77 11.98
C GLU A 83 20.78 30.84 13.18
N LYS A 84 21.69 30.81 14.16
CA LYS A 84 21.64 29.93 15.36
C LYS A 84 20.34 30.06 16.18
N PRO A 85 19.69 28.94 16.55
CA PRO A 85 18.77 28.91 17.67
C PRO A 85 19.54 29.08 18.99
N THR A 86 19.21 30.09 19.80
CA THR A 86 19.74 30.25 21.17
C THR A 86 18.59 30.16 22.17
N ALA A 87 18.39 28.98 22.75
CA ALA A 87 17.43 28.73 23.82
C ALA A 87 18.03 27.79 24.87
N LYS A 88 17.88 28.13 26.15
CA LYS A 88 18.39 27.33 27.28
C LYS A 88 17.31 26.32 27.72
N PRO A 89 17.67 25.07 28.06
CA PRO A 89 16.72 24.09 28.57
C PRO A 89 16.25 24.47 29.98
N VAL A 90 14.97 24.22 30.29
CA VAL A 90 14.38 24.42 31.61
C VAL A 90 14.12 23.06 32.25
N SER A 91 14.73 22.80 33.41
CA SER A 91 14.54 21.55 34.16
C SER A 91 13.21 21.54 34.91
N PRO A 92 12.48 20.40 34.98
CA PRO A 92 11.30 20.27 35.84
C PRO A 92 11.70 20.29 37.32
N ALA A 93 10.89 20.95 38.16
CA ALA A 93 11.15 21.11 39.59
C ALA A 93 10.85 19.83 40.39
N ALA A 94 11.59 19.61 41.49
CA ALA A 94 11.42 18.47 42.37
C ALA A 94 10.26 18.66 43.37
N GLN A 95 9.69 17.54 43.83
CA GLN A 95 8.84 17.48 45.03
C GLN A 95 9.30 16.34 45.95
N GLN A 96 9.33 16.60 47.25
CA GLN A 96 9.46 15.62 48.34
C GLN A 96 8.37 15.93 49.40
N PRO A 97 8.28 15.23 50.55
CA PRO A 97 7.41 14.06 50.65
C PRO A 97 6.32 14.24 51.72
N LYS A 98 5.35 13.30 51.77
CA LYS A 98 4.44 13.14 52.93
C LYS A 98 4.29 11.66 53.31
N SER A 99 3.88 11.42 54.54
CA SER A 99 4.18 10.20 55.32
C SER A 99 2.95 9.47 55.85
N SER A 100 3.16 8.21 56.29
CA SER A 100 2.27 7.36 57.12
C SER A 100 0.90 6.96 56.50
N THR A 101 0.29 5.80 56.78
CA THR A 101 0.44 4.86 57.94
C THR A 101 0.21 3.40 57.50
N ALA A 102 0.68 2.42 58.29
CA ALA A 102 0.53 0.96 58.12
C ALA A 102 0.79 0.24 59.48
N PRO A 103 0.75 -1.12 59.64
CA PRO A 103 0.23 -2.18 58.76
C PRO A 103 -1.21 -2.57 59.22
N PRO A 104 -1.65 -3.76 59.73
CA PRO A 104 -1.09 -5.14 59.91
C PRO A 104 -1.80 -6.22 59.02
N SER A 105 -1.45 -7.52 58.95
CA SER A 105 -0.19 -8.30 59.16
C SER A 105 -0.38 -9.76 58.63
N ARG A 106 0.69 -10.59 58.67
CA ARG A 106 0.79 -12.03 58.28
C ARG A 106 0.96 -12.27 56.75
N SER A 107 2.15 -12.61 56.19
CA SER A 107 3.10 -13.74 56.37
C SER A 107 2.72 -14.97 55.49
N THR A 108 3.60 -15.65 54.74
CA THR A 108 5.06 -15.92 54.90
C THR A 108 5.83 -16.11 53.56
N SER A 109 7.17 -15.92 53.58
CA SER A 109 8.26 -16.53 52.77
C SER A 109 7.97 -17.26 51.41
N SER A 110 8.80 -17.18 50.35
CA SER A 110 10.27 -17.25 50.38
C SER A 110 10.99 -16.82 49.06
N ASN A 111 12.17 -16.21 49.27
CA ASN A 111 13.44 -16.21 48.52
C ASN A 111 13.59 -16.09 46.95
N ASN A 112 14.66 -15.34 46.61
CA ASN A 112 15.62 -15.48 45.49
C ASN A 112 15.49 -14.75 44.12
N GLN A 113 16.53 -13.94 43.89
CA GLN A 113 17.23 -13.58 42.64
C GLN A 113 16.67 -12.49 41.69
N VAL A 114 17.62 -11.83 41.01
CA VAL A 114 17.48 -10.56 40.27
C VAL A 114 18.33 -10.62 39.00
N ARG A 115 17.74 -10.38 37.82
CA ARG A 115 18.38 -9.79 36.61
C ARG A 115 17.28 -9.43 35.55
N PRO A 116 17.56 -8.68 34.47
CA PRO A 116 16.80 -7.45 34.23
C PRO A 116 15.92 -7.42 32.96
N GLY A 117 15.09 -6.37 32.87
CA GLY A 117 14.94 -5.64 31.62
C GLY A 117 13.96 -6.17 30.57
N ARG A 118 12.74 -6.57 30.95
CA ARG A 118 11.68 -6.83 29.95
C ARG A 118 11.01 -5.51 29.53
N ILE A 119 11.27 -5.06 28.29
CA ILE A 119 10.53 -3.96 27.66
C ILE A 119 9.05 -4.34 27.61
N GLN A 120 8.18 -3.50 28.18
CA GLN A 120 6.73 -3.69 28.11
C GLN A 120 6.22 -3.36 26.71
N GLN A 121 6.07 -4.39 25.88
CA GLN A 121 5.26 -4.27 24.67
C GLN A 121 3.80 -4.05 25.08
N GLN A 122 3.17 -3.01 24.53
CA GLN A 122 1.77 -2.69 24.78
C GLN A 122 0.86 -3.85 24.34
N PRO A 123 -0.24 -4.14 25.06
CA PRO A 123 -1.15 -5.23 24.70
C PRO A 123 -1.85 -4.94 23.37
N ARG A 124 -1.34 -5.52 22.28
CA ARG A 124 -2.02 -5.56 20.98
C ARG A 124 -3.32 -6.36 21.13
N SER A 125 -4.40 -5.87 20.54
CA SER A 125 -5.75 -6.36 20.84
C SER A 125 -6.07 -7.73 20.22
N GLY A 126 -6.32 -8.72 21.08
CA GLY A 126 -7.30 -9.80 20.84
C GLY A 126 -6.98 -10.88 19.79
N GLY A 127 -5.95 -10.73 18.97
CA GLY A 127 -5.51 -11.77 18.03
C GLY A 127 -4.48 -12.73 18.64
N LEU A 128 -4.46 -13.97 18.18
CA LEU A 128 -3.25 -14.80 18.26
C LEU A 128 -2.15 -14.10 17.45
N SER A 129 -0.93 -14.00 17.99
CA SER A 129 0.22 -13.44 17.26
C SER A 129 0.55 -14.25 16.01
N ASP A 130 0.47 -15.58 16.15
CA ASP A 130 0.99 -16.55 15.20
C ASP A 130 -0.16 -17.29 14.51
N ILE A 131 0.06 -17.76 13.28
CA ILE A 131 -0.91 -18.60 12.56
C ILE A 131 -0.83 -20.03 13.12
N LEU A 132 -1.96 -20.63 13.50
CA LEU A 132 -1.98 -22.05 13.87
C LEU A 132 -2.11 -22.92 12.61
N VAL A 133 -1.22 -23.90 12.47
CA VAL A 133 -1.14 -24.80 11.32
C VAL A 133 -1.50 -26.21 11.76
N HIS A 134 -2.45 -26.87 11.08
CA HIS A 134 -2.83 -28.23 11.45
C HIS A 134 -1.70 -29.21 11.10
N LYS A 135 -1.36 -30.16 11.98
CA LYS A 135 -0.24 -31.09 11.78
C LYS A 135 -0.26 -31.88 10.45
N SER A 136 -1.43 -32.09 9.83
CA SER A 136 -1.47 -32.72 8.48
C SER A 136 -0.83 -31.88 7.37
N GLN A 137 -0.59 -30.59 7.61
CA GLN A 137 0.04 -29.66 6.66
C GLN A 137 1.56 -29.56 6.83
N GLU A 138 2.16 -30.30 7.77
CA GLU A 138 3.61 -30.30 8.03
C GLU A 138 4.47 -30.55 6.78
N LYS A 139 3.97 -31.35 5.84
CA LYS A 139 4.66 -31.70 4.59
C LYS A 139 4.20 -30.88 3.37
N ASN A 140 3.50 -29.77 3.58
CA ASN A 140 2.99 -28.93 2.50
C ASN A 140 4.07 -27.87 2.10
N PRO A 141 4.57 -27.86 0.85
CA PRO A 141 5.67 -26.99 0.44
C PRO A 141 5.36 -25.49 0.56
N LEU A 142 4.08 -25.09 0.69
CA LEU A 142 3.73 -23.70 0.95
C LEU A 142 4.33 -23.16 2.27
N LEU A 143 4.66 -24.04 3.23
CA LEU A 143 5.36 -23.64 4.46
C LEU A 143 6.85 -23.33 4.22
N SER A 144 7.48 -24.01 3.26
CA SER A 144 8.93 -23.96 3.02
C SER A 144 9.35 -23.05 1.87
N GLU A 145 8.42 -22.59 1.03
CA GLU A 145 8.73 -21.84 -0.21
C GLU A 145 8.16 -20.40 -0.25
N SER A 146 7.17 -20.07 0.58
CA SER A 146 6.44 -18.78 0.53
C SER A 146 6.81 -17.76 1.64
N MET A 147 6.11 -16.63 1.68
CA MET A 147 6.08 -15.68 2.82
C MET A 147 5.69 -16.32 4.17
N MET A 148 5.18 -17.55 4.21
CA MET A 148 5.05 -18.34 5.45
C MET A 148 6.40 -18.58 6.15
N LYS A 149 7.54 -18.46 5.44
CA LYS A 149 8.88 -18.54 6.04
C LYS A 149 9.20 -17.34 6.94
N THR A 150 8.56 -16.18 6.71
CA THR A 150 8.78 -14.93 7.44
C THR A 150 7.63 -14.56 8.37
N THR A 151 6.46 -15.18 8.17
CA THR A 151 5.26 -14.99 9.00
C THR A 151 5.30 -15.97 10.17
N PRO A 152 5.06 -15.57 11.43
CA PRO A 152 5.11 -16.49 12.55
C PRO A 152 3.93 -17.48 12.52
N TRP A 153 4.24 -18.76 12.68
CA TRP A 153 3.24 -19.84 12.73
C TRP A 153 3.70 -20.99 13.64
N VAL A 154 2.74 -21.76 14.17
CA VAL A 154 2.96 -22.86 15.12
C VAL A 154 2.06 -24.05 14.76
N PHE A 155 2.56 -25.28 14.90
CA PHE A 155 1.75 -26.49 14.69
C PHE A 155 0.81 -26.76 15.87
N ASP A 156 -0.48 -26.94 15.58
CA ASP A 156 -1.49 -27.41 16.53
C ASP A 156 -2.23 -28.63 15.96
N ALA A 157 -2.61 -29.57 16.83
CA ALA A 157 -3.43 -30.74 16.50
C ALA A 157 -4.90 -30.57 16.95
N SER A 158 -5.22 -29.52 17.70
CA SER A 158 -6.56 -29.24 18.22
C SER A 158 -7.45 -28.49 17.23
N ILE A 159 -6.85 -27.72 16.31
CA ILE A 159 -7.57 -26.97 15.28
C ILE A 159 -8.20 -27.89 14.22
N LEU A 160 -9.35 -27.48 13.70
CA LEU A 160 -10.11 -28.28 12.73
C LEU A 160 -9.91 -27.85 11.27
N SER A 161 -9.58 -26.57 11.03
CA SER A 161 -9.18 -26.05 9.72
C SER A 161 -7.77 -26.56 9.36
N ASP A 162 -7.24 -26.16 8.20
CA ASP A 162 -5.85 -26.50 7.81
C ASP A 162 -4.88 -25.41 8.27
N TYR A 163 -5.33 -24.15 8.17
CA TYR A 163 -4.71 -22.98 8.76
C TYR A 163 -5.76 -22.19 9.53
N TYR A 164 -5.38 -21.59 10.66
CA TYR A 164 -6.26 -20.82 11.54
C TYR A 164 -5.57 -19.50 11.89
N ILE A 165 -6.14 -18.41 11.37
CA ILE A 165 -5.58 -17.05 11.46
C ILE A 165 -6.12 -16.33 12.70
N SER A 166 -7.42 -16.46 12.93
CA SER A 166 -8.14 -15.93 14.09
C SER A 166 -9.48 -16.68 14.25
N PRO A 167 -10.23 -16.51 15.36
CA PRO A 167 -11.54 -17.16 15.52
C PRO A 167 -12.49 -16.89 14.34
N THR A 168 -12.42 -15.67 13.80
CA THR A 168 -13.21 -15.18 12.66
C THR A 168 -12.61 -15.47 11.29
N PHE A 169 -11.40 -16.03 11.17
CA PHE A 169 -10.75 -16.30 9.88
C PHE A 169 -10.05 -17.67 9.87
N GLN A 170 -10.65 -18.60 9.13
CA GLN A 170 -10.27 -20.02 9.08
C GLN A 170 -10.09 -20.45 7.62
N ILE A 171 -9.03 -21.21 7.32
CA ILE A 171 -8.70 -21.65 5.95
C ILE A 171 -8.64 -23.17 5.86
N LEU A 172 -9.38 -23.74 4.92
CA LEU A 172 -9.23 -25.12 4.45
C LEU A 172 -8.34 -25.14 3.21
N PHE A 173 -7.50 -26.17 3.07
CA PHE A 173 -6.56 -26.31 1.96
C PHE A 173 -6.88 -27.52 1.07
N LEU A 174 -6.76 -27.35 -0.24
CA LEU A 174 -7.02 -28.39 -1.23
C LEU A 174 -6.10 -28.22 -2.46
N SER A 175 -5.55 -29.31 -2.98
CA SER A 175 -4.99 -29.36 -4.34
C SER A 175 -6.00 -30.01 -5.28
N LEU A 176 -6.11 -29.53 -6.52
CA LEU A 176 -7.03 -30.11 -7.52
C LEU A 176 -6.62 -31.53 -7.92
N LYS A 177 -5.32 -31.82 -7.99
CA LYS A 177 -4.75 -33.15 -8.22
C LYS A 177 -5.17 -34.11 -7.11
N TYR A 178 -5.13 -33.68 -5.86
CA TYR A 178 -5.63 -34.47 -4.73
C TYR A 178 -7.17 -34.60 -4.75
N HIS A 179 -7.90 -33.54 -5.07
CA HIS A 179 -9.36 -33.59 -5.18
C HIS A 179 -9.85 -34.55 -6.28
N LYS A 180 -9.15 -34.63 -7.43
CA LYS A 180 -9.43 -35.64 -8.47
C LYS A 180 -9.21 -37.08 -7.99
N LEU A 181 -8.34 -37.31 -7.01
CA LEU A 181 -8.09 -38.62 -6.42
C LEU A 181 -9.10 -38.96 -5.31
N ARG A 182 -9.47 -37.98 -4.47
CA ARG A 182 -10.33 -38.13 -3.27
C ARG A 182 -11.38 -37.00 -3.20
N PRO A 183 -12.41 -36.99 -4.06
CA PRO A 183 -13.39 -35.90 -4.10
C PRO A 183 -14.18 -35.72 -2.80
N GLU A 184 -14.42 -36.82 -2.06
CA GLU A 184 -15.15 -36.84 -0.79
C GLU A 184 -14.35 -36.28 0.41
N TYR A 185 -13.05 -36.02 0.23
CA TYR A 185 -12.19 -35.46 1.26
C TYR A 185 -12.69 -34.10 1.76
N ILE A 186 -13.04 -33.18 0.84
CA ILE A 186 -13.40 -31.80 1.22
C ILE A 186 -14.74 -31.75 1.96
N TRP A 187 -15.72 -32.56 1.54
CA TRP A 187 -16.98 -32.76 2.27
C TRP A 187 -16.72 -33.27 3.70
N THR A 188 -15.80 -34.23 3.84
CA THR A 188 -15.44 -34.82 5.14
C THR A 188 -14.69 -33.83 6.05
N ARG A 189 -13.77 -33.01 5.50
CA ARG A 189 -13.10 -31.91 6.23
C ARG A 189 -14.11 -30.86 6.68
N LEU A 190 -15.02 -30.44 5.80
CA LEU A 190 -16.07 -29.46 6.12
C LEU A 190 -17.04 -29.97 7.20
N LYS A 191 -17.53 -31.21 7.09
CA LYS A 191 -18.41 -31.81 8.12
C LYS A 191 -17.73 -31.89 9.49
N ARG A 192 -16.41 -32.11 9.52
CA ARG A 192 -15.60 -32.06 10.75
C ARG A 192 -15.47 -30.62 11.28
N LEU A 193 -15.16 -29.65 10.42
CA LEU A 193 -15.06 -28.22 10.78
C LEU A 193 -16.37 -27.71 11.42
N ASN A 194 -17.51 -28.15 10.87
CA ASN A 194 -18.85 -27.83 11.38
C ASN A 194 -19.29 -28.68 12.59
N LYS A 195 -18.41 -29.54 13.12
CA LYS A 195 -18.63 -30.48 14.25
C LYS A 195 -19.96 -31.25 14.23
N GLY A 196 -20.50 -31.56 13.03
CA GLY A 196 -21.67 -32.42 12.87
C GLY A 196 -22.85 -31.80 12.12
N SER A 197 -23.01 -30.46 12.06
CA SER A 197 -24.10 -29.88 11.24
C SER A 197 -23.77 -30.01 9.75
N SER A 198 -24.60 -30.76 9.03
CA SER A 198 -24.60 -30.81 7.56
C SER A 198 -25.52 -29.76 6.93
N ILE A 199 -26.30 -29.01 7.73
CA ILE A 199 -27.27 -28.02 7.28
C ILE A 199 -26.75 -26.62 7.57
N VAL A 200 -26.73 -25.78 6.54
CA VAL A 200 -26.05 -24.47 6.51
C VAL A 200 -26.98 -23.33 6.94
N GLU A 201 -28.28 -23.62 7.04
CA GLU A 201 -29.39 -22.65 7.15
C GLU A 201 -29.39 -21.78 8.42
N ASN A 202 -28.57 -22.09 9.43
CA ASN A 202 -28.40 -21.25 10.62
C ASN A 202 -26.92 -21.06 11.01
N ARG A 203 -26.09 -20.69 10.02
CA ARG A 203 -24.74 -20.10 10.21
C ARG A 203 -24.84 -18.75 10.93
N LYS A 204 -25.07 -18.77 12.24
CA LYS A 204 -25.11 -17.57 13.12
C LYS A 204 -23.72 -17.18 13.64
N ASP A 205 -22.66 -17.79 13.11
CA ASP A 205 -21.27 -17.49 13.41
C ASP A 205 -20.64 -16.69 12.27
N ASN A 206 -20.30 -15.42 12.53
CA ASN A 206 -19.77 -14.46 11.55
C ASN A 206 -18.29 -14.74 11.17
N ASN A 207 -17.98 -15.99 10.84
CA ASN A 207 -16.64 -16.50 10.64
C ASN A 207 -16.36 -16.66 9.14
N LEU A 208 -15.40 -15.90 8.62
CA LEU A 208 -14.87 -16.06 7.27
C LEU A 208 -14.16 -17.43 7.17
N ARG A 209 -14.78 -18.32 6.40
CA ARG A 209 -14.21 -19.61 6.01
C ARG A 209 -13.77 -19.55 4.56
N VAL A 210 -12.46 -19.67 4.33
CA VAL A 210 -11.88 -19.72 2.98
C VAL A 210 -11.56 -21.17 2.60
N LEU A 211 -11.92 -21.57 1.38
CA LEU A 211 -11.35 -22.74 0.73
C LEU A 211 -10.26 -22.26 -0.22
N LEU A 212 -9.00 -22.48 0.15
CA LEU A 212 -7.83 -22.16 -0.64
C LEU A 212 -7.47 -23.38 -1.50
N VAL A 213 -7.52 -23.20 -2.83
CA VAL A 213 -7.34 -24.26 -3.82
C VAL A 213 -6.10 -24.01 -4.67
N VAL A 214 -5.15 -24.94 -4.67
CA VAL A 214 -4.02 -24.94 -5.59
C VAL A 214 -4.42 -25.63 -6.90
N VAL A 215 -4.23 -24.92 -8.01
CA VAL A 215 -4.56 -25.35 -9.38
C VAL A 215 -3.36 -26.10 -9.99
N ASP A 216 -3.15 -27.33 -9.53
CA ASP A 216 -2.04 -28.21 -9.92
C ASP A 216 -2.42 -29.26 -11.00
N ILE A 217 -3.37 -28.90 -11.88
CA ILE A 217 -3.81 -29.70 -13.05
C ILE A 217 -4.20 -28.79 -14.23
N ASP A 218 -3.99 -29.28 -15.46
CA ASP A 218 -4.34 -28.54 -16.68
C ASP A 218 -5.87 -28.50 -16.91
N SER A 219 -6.54 -29.63 -16.73
CA SER A 219 -8.01 -29.76 -16.91
C SER A 219 -8.80 -29.28 -15.69
N HIS A 220 -8.54 -28.06 -15.21
CA HIS A 220 -9.11 -27.53 -13.97
C HIS A 220 -10.57 -27.07 -14.07
N GLN A 221 -11.04 -26.64 -15.25
CA GLN A 221 -12.29 -25.90 -15.46
C GLN A 221 -13.53 -26.53 -14.81
N GLU A 222 -13.89 -27.76 -15.20
CA GLU A 222 -15.10 -28.45 -14.69
C GLU A 222 -14.96 -28.88 -13.21
N VAL A 223 -13.73 -29.01 -12.70
CA VAL A 223 -13.47 -29.28 -11.27
C VAL A 223 -13.71 -28.01 -10.44
N LEU A 224 -13.18 -26.87 -10.89
CA LEU A 224 -13.40 -25.57 -10.26
C LEU A 224 -14.88 -25.16 -10.29
N ARG A 225 -15.60 -25.45 -11.37
CA ARG A 225 -17.05 -25.23 -11.46
C ARG A 225 -17.82 -25.97 -10.36
N LYS A 226 -17.49 -27.25 -10.13
CA LYS A 226 -18.09 -28.07 -9.06
C LYS A 226 -17.69 -27.61 -7.66
N LEU A 227 -16.42 -27.20 -7.47
CA LEU A 227 -15.96 -26.62 -6.20
C LEU A 227 -16.59 -25.25 -5.92
N SER A 228 -16.89 -24.43 -6.94
CA SER A 228 -17.59 -23.16 -6.80
C SER A 228 -19.05 -23.37 -6.34
N ASP A 229 -19.77 -24.28 -6.98
CA ASP A 229 -21.13 -24.70 -6.56
C ASP A 229 -21.14 -25.24 -5.11
N PHE A 230 -20.18 -26.09 -4.76
CA PHE A 230 -19.97 -26.57 -3.39
C PHE A 230 -19.71 -25.41 -2.40
N CYS A 231 -18.84 -24.47 -2.75
CA CYS A 231 -18.53 -23.31 -1.90
C CYS A 231 -19.75 -22.42 -1.64
N ILE A 232 -20.55 -22.13 -2.68
CA ILE A 232 -21.78 -21.35 -2.56
C ILE A 232 -22.78 -22.08 -1.64
N LYS A 233 -22.98 -23.38 -1.83
CA LYS A 233 -23.89 -24.21 -1.00
C LYS A 233 -23.47 -24.35 0.46
N HIS A 234 -22.22 -24.03 0.79
CA HIS A 234 -21.66 -24.21 2.14
C HIS A 234 -21.18 -22.93 2.82
N ASP A 235 -21.43 -21.77 2.21
CA ASP A 235 -20.95 -20.47 2.69
C ASP A 235 -19.43 -20.50 2.90
N LEU A 236 -18.69 -20.79 1.83
CA LEU A 236 -17.23 -20.79 1.79
C LEU A 236 -16.75 -19.81 0.72
N SER A 237 -15.79 -18.95 1.05
CA SER A 237 -15.10 -18.11 0.07
C SER A 237 -14.06 -18.94 -0.68
N LEU A 238 -14.23 -19.13 -1.98
CA LEU A 238 -13.26 -19.83 -2.83
C LEU A 238 -12.12 -18.88 -3.20
N VAL A 239 -10.88 -19.27 -2.90
CA VAL A 239 -9.65 -18.58 -3.34
C VAL A 239 -8.80 -19.57 -4.13
N LEU A 240 -8.31 -19.15 -5.29
CA LEU A 240 -7.48 -19.97 -6.17
C LEU A 240 -6.03 -19.48 -6.11
N ALA A 241 -5.08 -20.40 -6.19
CA ALA A 241 -3.66 -20.14 -6.37
C ALA A 241 -3.10 -21.08 -7.45
N TRP A 242 -2.22 -20.57 -8.30
CA TRP A 242 -1.56 -21.30 -9.39
C TRP A 242 -0.23 -21.92 -8.96
N SER A 243 0.28 -21.57 -7.77
CA SER A 243 1.43 -22.22 -7.14
C SER A 243 1.27 -22.41 -5.63
N PHE A 244 2.09 -23.28 -5.03
CA PHE A 244 2.18 -23.43 -3.58
C PHE A 244 2.78 -22.20 -2.91
N GLU A 245 3.70 -21.49 -3.59
CA GLU A 245 4.24 -20.21 -3.12
C GLU A 245 3.13 -19.16 -2.97
N GLU A 246 2.34 -18.96 -4.02
CA GLU A 246 1.20 -18.03 -4.05
C GLU A 246 0.15 -18.39 -2.97
N ALA A 247 -0.16 -19.68 -2.80
CA ALA A 247 -1.06 -20.13 -1.74
C ALA A 247 -0.56 -19.76 -0.34
N GLY A 248 0.73 -19.93 -0.06
CA GLY A 248 1.34 -19.51 1.20
C GLY A 248 1.39 -17.99 1.37
N ASN A 249 1.63 -17.26 0.28
CA ASN A 249 1.59 -15.79 0.25
C ASN A 249 0.17 -15.27 0.59
N TYR A 250 -0.90 -15.94 0.12
CA TYR A 250 -2.27 -15.60 0.51
C TYR A 250 -2.59 -15.89 1.98
N ILE A 251 -2.05 -16.95 2.58
CA ILE A 251 -2.21 -17.23 4.02
C ILE A 251 -1.51 -16.14 4.85
N ALA A 252 -0.26 -15.80 4.48
CA ALA A 252 0.51 -14.73 5.11
C ALA A 252 -0.17 -13.35 4.98
N PHE A 253 -0.67 -13.01 3.79
CA PHE A 253 -1.42 -11.76 3.54
C PHE A 253 -2.75 -11.75 4.31
N GLY A 254 -3.45 -12.88 4.40
CA GLY A 254 -4.63 -13.06 5.23
C GLY A 254 -4.38 -12.70 6.71
N LYS A 255 -3.22 -13.07 7.27
CA LYS A 255 -2.88 -12.69 8.65
C LYS A 255 -2.63 -11.19 8.83
N HIS A 256 -2.12 -10.50 7.81
CA HIS A 256 -2.02 -9.03 7.83
C HIS A 256 -3.42 -8.37 7.72
N LEU A 257 -4.33 -8.95 6.94
CA LEU A 257 -5.72 -8.48 6.80
C LEU A 257 -6.67 -8.87 7.95
N ASP A 258 -6.21 -9.61 8.96
CA ASP A 258 -6.99 -9.99 10.16
C ASP A 258 -7.60 -8.75 10.87
N ASN A 259 -6.93 -7.59 10.79
CA ASN A 259 -7.40 -6.31 11.33
C ASN A 259 -8.26 -5.48 10.36
N ALA A 260 -8.40 -5.88 9.09
CA ALA A 260 -9.11 -5.11 8.07
C ALA A 260 -10.60 -4.84 8.40
N PRO A 261 -11.36 -5.74 9.06
CA PRO A 261 -12.73 -5.45 9.50
C PRO A 261 -12.82 -4.29 10.51
N HIS A 262 -11.75 -4.01 11.27
CA HIS A 262 -11.68 -2.85 12.17
C HIS A 262 -11.35 -1.57 11.38
N GLN A 263 -10.45 -1.65 10.40
CA GLN A 263 -10.08 -0.52 9.54
C GLN A 263 -11.25 -0.08 8.63
N ALA A 264 -11.99 -1.03 8.04
CA ALA A 264 -13.19 -0.74 7.24
C ALA A 264 -14.26 0.00 8.05
N LYS A 265 -14.50 -0.42 9.31
CA LYS A 265 -15.41 0.26 10.25
C LYS A 265 -14.94 1.68 10.64
N GLN A 266 -13.65 1.98 10.51
CA GLN A 266 -13.12 3.35 10.66
C GLN A 266 -13.33 4.16 9.37
N SER A 267 -13.03 3.59 8.20
CA SER A 267 -13.21 4.23 6.89
C SER A 267 -14.66 4.68 6.63
N ILE A 268 -15.65 3.85 6.98
CA ILE A 268 -17.08 4.14 6.80
C ILE A 268 -17.56 5.37 7.61
N ARG A 269 -16.81 5.81 8.64
CA ARG A 269 -17.18 7.00 9.45
C ARG A 269 -16.95 8.35 8.75
N GLY A 270 -16.41 8.33 7.54
CA GLY A 270 -15.93 9.51 6.82
C GLY A 270 -14.56 9.95 7.36
N PHE A 271 -13.68 10.39 6.45
CA PHE A 271 -12.41 10.98 6.85
C PHE A 271 -12.66 12.39 7.37
N LYS A 272 -12.80 12.57 8.68
CA LYS A 272 -12.74 13.91 9.26
C LYS A 272 -11.29 14.37 9.22
N GLY A 273 -11.04 15.56 8.68
CA GLY A 273 -9.72 16.20 8.76
C GLY A 273 -9.24 16.26 10.21
N SER A 274 -7.97 15.94 10.45
CA SER A 274 -7.32 16.02 11.77
C SER A 274 -7.43 17.41 12.42
N ASP A 275 -7.39 18.45 11.57
CA ASP A 275 -7.26 19.85 11.95
C ASP A 275 -8.41 20.69 11.37
N TYR A 276 -8.72 21.83 12.00
CA TYR A 276 -9.73 22.76 11.51
C TYR A 276 -9.52 23.13 10.03
N ASN A 277 -8.29 23.51 9.66
CA ASN A 277 -7.94 23.86 8.28
C ASN A 277 -8.19 22.72 7.29
N SER A 278 -7.91 21.47 7.68
CA SER A 278 -8.14 20.28 6.84
C SER A 278 -9.63 20.08 6.55
N ASN A 279 -10.50 20.26 7.55
CA ASN A 279 -11.97 20.20 7.38
C ASN A 279 -12.50 21.35 6.53
N VAL A 280 -11.92 22.56 6.63
CA VAL A 280 -12.30 23.70 5.77
C VAL A 280 -11.86 23.48 4.32
N VAL A 281 -10.65 22.96 4.10
CA VAL A 281 -10.16 22.58 2.76
C VAL A 281 -11.07 21.51 2.13
N GLU A 282 -11.48 20.49 2.90
CA GLU A 282 -12.43 19.47 2.46
C GLU A 282 -13.78 20.10 2.06
N ALA A 283 -14.40 20.87 2.95
CA ALA A 283 -15.71 21.50 2.71
C ALA A 283 -15.71 22.45 1.49
N PHE A 284 -14.68 23.27 1.32
CA PHE A 284 -14.60 24.23 0.20
C PHE A 284 -14.13 23.59 -1.12
N THR A 285 -13.39 22.47 -1.10
CA THR A 285 -13.04 21.76 -2.36
C THR A 285 -14.18 20.90 -2.92
N GLY A 286 -15.29 20.76 -2.19
CA GLY A 286 -16.57 20.32 -2.76
C GLY A 286 -17.20 21.35 -3.72
N ILE A 287 -16.75 22.61 -3.73
CA ILE A 287 -17.27 23.65 -4.62
C ILE A 287 -16.60 23.54 -6.00
N LYS A 288 -17.42 23.51 -7.05
CA LYS A 288 -16.96 23.35 -8.44
C LYS A 288 -15.82 24.32 -8.79
N SER A 289 -14.70 23.77 -9.27
CA SER A 289 -13.49 24.49 -9.69
C SER A 289 -12.70 25.20 -8.57
N VAL A 290 -12.97 24.91 -7.29
CA VAL A 290 -12.17 25.40 -6.14
C VAL A 290 -11.17 24.32 -5.72
N ASN A 291 -9.87 24.62 -5.82
CA ASN A 291 -8.79 23.69 -5.48
C ASN A 291 -8.26 23.92 -4.05
N LYS A 292 -7.54 22.94 -3.49
CA LYS A 292 -6.95 23.02 -2.14
C LYS A 292 -6.15 24.32 -1.92
N THR A 293 -5.32 24.69 -2.88
CA THR A 293 -4.52 25.93 -2.88
C THR A 293 -5.38 27.19 -2.81
N ASP A 294 -6.55 27.21 -3.47
CA ASP A 294 -7.47 28.35 -3.40
C ASP A 294 -8.01 28.52 -1.99
N VAL A 295 -8.40 27.41 -1.33
CA VAL A 295 -8.89 27.46 0.05
C VAL A 295 -7.77 27.88 1.03
N SER A 296 -6.53 27.42 0.82
CA SER A 296 -5.38 27.90 1.59
C SER A 296 -5.16 29.40 1.43
N ASN A 297 -5.27 29.93 0.20
CA ASN A 297 -5.14 31.36 -0.07
C ASN A 297 -6.30 32.18 0.54
N LEU A 298 -7.54 31.67 0.49
CA LEU A 298 -8.71 32.29 1.12
C LEU A 298 -8.56 32.34 2.66
N LEU A 299 -8.13 31.23 3.28
CA LEU A 299 -7.85 31.17 4.72
C LEU A 299 -6.73 32.12 5.14
N ALA A 300 -5.65 32.22 4.37
CA ALA A 300 -4.54 33.13 4.66
C ALA A 300 -4.96 34.62 4.64
N ASN A 301 -5.83 35.00 3.71
CA ASN A 301 -6.31 36.39 3.57
C ASN A 301 -7.41 36.74 4.59
N TYR A 302 -8.46 35.92 4.68
CA TYR A 302 -9.66 36.24 5.46
C TYR A 302 -9.67 35.67 6.89
N LYS A 303 -8.76 34.75 7.24
CA LYS A 303 -8.50 34.20 8.59
C LYS A 303 -9.66 33.46 9.27
N SER A 304 -10.89 33.53 8.74
CA SER A 304 -12.09 32.89 9.29
C SER A 304 -13.07 32.52 8.18
N VAL A 305 -13.69 31.34 8.29
CA VAL A 305 -14.72 30.86 7.35
C VAL A 305 -15.92 31.81 7.29
N LYS A 306 -16.30 32.42 8.43
CA LYS A 306 -17.39 33.43 8.46
C LYS A 306 -17.07 34.60 7.52
N GLU A 307 -15.83 35.09 7.58
CA GLU A 307 -15.39 36.22 6.76
C GLU A 307 -15.24 35.82 5.29
N MET A 308 -14.71 34.62 5.01
CA MET A 308 -14.65 34.05 3.65
C MET A 308 -16.04 34.02 3.00
N VAL A 309 -17.06 33.50 3.69
CA VAL A 309 -18.44 33.43 3.19
C VAL A 309 -19.02 34.83 2.99
N LEU A 310 -18.92 35.72 3.99
CA LEU A 310 -19.42 37.10 3.88
C LEU A 310 -18.82 37.86 2.70
N GLN A 311 -17.52 37.71 2.45
CA GLN A 311 -16.83 38.39 1.35
C GLN A 311 -17.16 37.76 -0.02
N CYS A 312 -17.35 36.43 -0.09
CA CYS A 312 -17.81 35.77 -1.32
C CYS A 312 -19.27 36.12 -1.71
N SER A 313 -20.14 36.41 -0.74
CA SER A 313 -21.55 36.72 -1.00
C SER A 313 -21.82 38.18 -1.43
N LYS A 314 -20.85 39.09 -1.32
CA LYS A 314 -21.02 40.50 -1.71
C LYS A 314 -21.28 40.66 -3.22
N GLN A 315 -21.85 41.80 -3.62
CA GLN A 315 -21.99 42.10 -5.04
C GLN A 315 -20.61 42.26 -5.70
N ASP A 316 -19.79 43.17 -5.21
CA ASP A 316 -18.44 43.42 -5.72
C ASP A 316 -17.45 42.34 -5.24
N ASN A 317 -17.06 41.46 -6.16
CA ASN A 317 -16.14 40.35 -5.91
C ASN A 317 -14.67 40.75 -6.16
N GLU A 318 -14.35 42.03 -6.05
CA GLU A 318 -13.02 42.59 -6.37
C GLU A 318 -11.98 42.21 -5.32
N MET A 319 -12.31 42.34 -4.03
CA MET A 319 -11.43 41.90 -2.93
C MET A 319 -11.11 40.40 -3.00
N LEU A 320 -12.03 39.59 -3.55
CA LEU A 320 -11.83 38.18 -3.82
C LEU A 320 -10.98 37.92 -5.08
N GLY A 321 -10.88 38.90 -5.99
CA GLY A 321 -10.04 38.88 -7.18
C GLY A 321 -8.59 39.28 -6.95
N ASN A 322 -8.30 40.03 -5.87
CA ASN A 322 -6.94 40.37 -5.43
C ASN A 322 -6.15 39.15 -4.92
N ILE A 323 -6.82 38.02 -4.68
CA ILE A 323 -6.20 36.79 -4.17
C ILE A 323 -5.60 35.97 -5.33
N PRO A 324 -4.32 35.57 -5.26
CA PRO A 324 -3.68 34.81 -6.34
C PRO A 324 -4.41 33.48 -6.59
N GLY A 325 -4.70 33.20 -7.87
CA GLY A 325 -5.43 32.02 -8.31
C GLY A 325 -6.96 32.16 -8.37
N MET A 326 -7.54 33.23 -7.81
CA MET A 326 -9.00 33.46 -7.74
C MET A 326 -9.59 34.08 -9.02
N GLY A 327 -9.44 33.36 -10.14
CA GLY A 327 -10.05 33.71 -11.43
C GLY A 327 -11.59 33.79 -11.39
N ALA A 328 -12.18 34.56 -12.31
CA ALA A 328 -13.60 34.93 -12.30
C ALA A 328 -14.59 33.75 -12.18
N VAL A 329 -14.27 32.60 -12.79
CA VAL A 329 -15.09 31.38 -12.69
C VAL A 329 -15.18 30.88 -11.23
N LYS A 330 -14.07 30.86 -10.50
CA LYS A 330 -14.05 30.44 -9.09
C LYS A 330 -14.84 31.39 -8.21
N ARG A 331 -14.68 32.71 -8.44
CA ARG A 331 -15.43 33.77 -7.74
C ARG A 331 -16.94 33.61 -7.96
N ARG A 332 -17.36 33.40 -9.22
CA ARG A 332 -18.77 33.14 -9.58
C ARG A 332 -19.32 31.88 -8.91
N ASN A 333 -18.57 30.78 -8.90
CA ASN A 333 -19.01 29.51 -8.30
C ASN A 333 -19.15 29.62 -6.77
N LEU A 334 -18.16 30.23 -6.08
CA LEU A 334 -18.23 30.50 -4.63
C LEU A 334 -19.44 31.38 -4.29
N LYS A 335 -19.59 32.51 -4.98
CA LYS A 335 -20.72 33.42 -4.80
C LYS A 335 -22.06 32.71 -5.02
N GLN A 336 -22.17 31.89 -6.05
CA GLN A 336 -23.38 31.12 -6.32
C GLN A 336 -23.69 30.15 -5.17
N VAL A 337 -22.72 29.36 -4.70
CA VAL A 337 -22.94 28.41 -3.59
C VAL A 337 -23.37 29.10 -2.29
N PHE A 338 -22.88 30.31 -1.99
CA PHE A 338 -23.25 31.03 -0.77
C PHE A 338 -24.43 32.01 -0.90
N SER A 339 -24.90 32.29 -2.12
CA SER A 339 -25.99 33.25 -2.37
C SER A 339 -27.24 32.64 -3.02
N GLU A 340 -27.16 31.40 -3.53
CA GLU A 340 -28.30 30.74 -4.16
C GLU A 340 -29.27 30.19 -3.08
N PRO A 341 -30.58 30.51 -3.14
CA PRO A 341 -31.55 29.98 -2.19
C PRO A 341 -31.74 28.48 -2.37
N PHE A 342 -31.92 27.76 -1.24
CA PHE A 342 -32.15 26.32 -1.24
C PHE A 342 -33.58 26.00 -1.71
N ILE A 343 -33.73 25.73 -3.01
CA ILE A 343 -35.02 25.46 -3.68
C ILE A 343 -35.04 24.01 -4.17
N LEU A 344 -36.04 23.23 -3.74
CA LEU A 344 -36.17 21.81 -4.09
C LEU A 344 -36.45 21.59 -5.59
N ASN A 345 -37.30 22.44 -6.18
CA ASN A 345 -37.77 22.34 -7.56
C ASN A 345 -37.26 23.50 -8.40
N LYS A 346 -35.93 23.62 -8.55
CA LYS A 346 -35.33 24.65 -9.41
C LYS A 346 -35.55 24.27 -10.88
N ALA A 347 -36.44 24.98 -11.57
CA ALA A 347 -36.61 24.85 -13.01
C ALA A 347 -35.27 25.08 -13.74
N PRO A 348 -34.98 24.34 -14.83
CA PRO A 348 -33.81 24.63 -15.65
C PRO A 348 -33.90 26.06 -16.18
N LYS A 349 -32.76 26.74 -16.26
CA LYS A 349 -32.70 28.03 -16.97
C LYS A 349 -32.61 27.74 -18.46
N GLU A 350 -33.53 28.35 -19.20
CA GLU A 350 -33.46 28.54 -20.66
C GLU A 350 -32.23 29.40 -21.03
#